data_AF-A0A6M5JAR6-F1
#
_entry.id   AF-A0A6M5JAR6-F1
#
_cell.length_a   1.000
_cell.length_b   1.000
_cell.length_c   1.000
_cell.angle_alpha   90.00
_cell.angle_beta   90.00
_cell.angle_gamma   90.00
#
_symmetry.space_group_name_H-M   'P 1'
#
loop_
_entity.id
_entity.type
_entity.pdbx_description
1 polymer ?
#
loop_
_entity_poly.entity_id
_entity_poly.type
_entity_poly.pdbx_seq_one_letter_code
_entity_poly.pdbx_strand_id
1 'polypeptide(L)' 'MTGFTGEVREVPARDGAFQVVIVNGVTTVARLSASSRSEAERIRDDIVRRFRDLDARWPWMWF' A
#
# COMPACT_ATOMS: atom_id res chain seq x y z
N MET A 1 13.38 -10.85 -5.65
CA MET A 1 12.17 -10.80 -4.82
C MET A 1 11.76 -9.35 -4.65
N THR A 2 10.72 -8.90 -5.33
CA THR A 2 10.18 -7.55 -5.11
C THR A 2 8.98 -7.69 -4.17
N GLY A 3 9.23 -7.49 -2.88
CA GLY A 3 8.17 -7.46 -1.87
C GLY A 3 7.37 -6.17 -2.00
N PHE A 4 6.05 -6.26 -1.97
CA PHE A 4 5.19 -5.08 -1.92
C PHE A 4 5.42 -4.34 -0.60
N THR A 5 5.73 -3.05 -0.70
CA THR A 5 5.90 -2.16 0.47
C THR A 5 4.85 -1.06 0.39
N GLY A 6 4.08 -0.88 1.47
CA GLY A 6 3.14 0.22 1.60
C GLY A 6 3.79 1.36 2.39
N GLU A 7 3.96 2.51 1.76
CA GLU A 7 4.47 3.73 2.38
C GLU A 7 3.33 4.73 2.62
N VAL A 8 3.26 5.30 3.83
CA VAL A 8 2.36 6.43 4.13
C VAL A 8 3.16 7.70 4.01
N ARG A 9 2.71 8.63 3.16
CA ARG A 9 3.32 9.94 2.95
C ARG A 9 2.30 11.03 3.26
N GLU A 10 2.72 12.04 3.99
CA GLU A 10 1.93 13.26 4.17
C GLU A 10 2.09 14.12 2.92
N VAL A 11 0.98 14.58 2.33
CA VAL A 11 1.01 15.40 1.12
C VAL A 11 0.42 16.75 1.45
N PRO A 12 1.24 17.80 1.60
CA PRO A 12 0.72 19.14 1.76
C PRO A 12 0.10 19.59 0.42
N ALA A 13 -1.20 19.91 0.45
CA ALA A 13 -1.93 20.69 -0.56
C ALA A 13 -2.59 19.99 -1.79
N ARG A 14 -3.08 18.76 -1.69
CA ARG A 14 -4.14 18.25 -2.60
C ARG A 14 -5.13 17.38 -1.83
N ASP A 15 -6.37 17.28 -2.32
CA ASP A 15 -7.48 16.58 -1.63
C ASP A 15 -7.05 15.26 -0.97
N GLY A 16 -7.17 15.22 0.37
CA GLY A 16 -6.63 14.18 1.25
C GLY A 16 -5.27 14.57 1.84
N ALA A 17 -5.23 14.88 3.13
CA ALA A 17 -4.00 15.30 3.84
C ALA A 17 -2.91 14.21 3.86
N PHE A 18 -3.27 12.95 3.58
CA PHE A 18 -2.36 11.81 3.60
C PHE A 18 -2.51 10.97 2.33
N GLN A 19 -1.42 10.37 1.89
CA GLN A 19 -1.38 9.47 0.74
C GLN A 19 -0.73 8.15 1.13
N VAL A 20 -1.35 7.05 0.72
CA VAL A 20 -0.77 5.71 0.79
C VAL A 20 -0.22 5.36 -0.58
N VAL A 21 1.09 5.14 -0.66
CA VAL A 21 1.81 4.75 -1.88
C VAL A 21 2.19 3.30 -1.76
N ILE A 22 1.74 2.49 -2.71
CA ILE A 22 2.11 1.07 -2.79
C ILE A 22 3.23 0.93 -3.82
N VAL A 23 4.34 0.34 -3.41
CA VAL A 23 5.51 0.14 -4.26
C VAL A 23 5.80 -1.35 -4.38
N ASN A 24 6.11 -1.80 -5.60
CA ASN A 24 6.64 -3.13 -5.88
C ASN A 24 8.04 -2.97 -6.50
N GLY A 25 9.08 -3.22 -5.71
CA GLY A 25 10.46 -2.91 -6.13
C GLY A 25 10.66 -1.40 -6.31
N VAL A 26 10.83 -0.96 -7.57
CA VAL A 26 10.99 0.47 -7.93
C VAL A 26 9.71 1.08 -8.52
N THR A 27 8.66 0.27 -8.72
CA THR A 27 7.45 0.69 -9.42
C THR A 27 6.36 1.07 -8.42
N THR A 28 5.81 2.28 -8.55
CA THR A 28 4.57 2.63 -7.85
C THR A 28 3.39 1.91 -8.50
N VAL A 29 2.70 1.07 -7.73
CA VAL A 29 1.56 0.27 -8.19
C VAL A 29 0.23 0.96 -7.93
N ALA A 30 0.13 1.72 -6.84
CA ALA A 30 -1.06 2.47 -6.50
C ALA A 30 -0.75 3.71 -5.65
N ARG A 31 -1.62 4.71 -5.75
CA ARG A 31 -1.66 5.88 -4.87
C ARG A 31 -3.09 6.08 -4.39
N LEU A 32 -3.29 6.09 -3.09
CA LEU A 32 -4.59 6.25 -2.45
C LEU A 32 -4.56 7.48 -1.56
N SER A 33 -5.55 8.36 -1.67
CA SER A 33 -5.71 9.49 -0.75
C SER A 33 -6.45 9.05 0.51
N ALA A 34 -6.10 9.66 1.63
CA ALA A 34 -6.75 9.49 2.93
C ALA A 34 -6.95 10.87 3.58
N SER A 35 -8.06 11.02 4.29
CA SER A 35 -8.43 12.26 5.00
C SER A 35 -7.64 12.45 6.29
N SER A 36 -7.06 11.38 6.85
CA SER A 36 -6.29 11.42 8.09
C SER A 36 -5.17 10.38 8.11
N ARG A 37 -4.17 10.58 8.98
CA ARG A 37 -3.07 9.63 9.18
C ARG A 37 -3.59 8.26 9.60
N SER A 38 -4.54 8.21 10.54
CA SER A 38 -5.09 6.95 11.03
C SER A 38 -5.88 6.19 9.95
N GLU A 39 -6.56 6.90 9.05
CA GLU A 39 -7.18 6.28 7.88
C GLU A 39 -6.12 5.73 6.91
N ALA A 40 -5.07 6.50 6.63
CA ALA A 40 -3.97 6.06 5.78
C ALA A 40 -3.27 4.80 6.34
N GLU A 41 -3.06 4.74 7.66
CA GLU A 41 -2.48 3.57 8.35
C GLU A 41 -3.40 2.34 8.25
N ARG A 42 -4.72 2.51 8.45
CA ARG A 42 -5.69 1.41 8.26
C ARG A 42 -5.70 0.89 6.81
N ILE A 43 -5.68 1.80 5.83
CA ILE A 43 -5.62 1.45 4.41
C ILE A 43 -4.33 0.67 4.11
N ARG A 44 -3.18 1.15 4.59
CA ARG A 44 -1.89 0.45 4.45
C ARG A 44 -1.98 -0.95 5.02
N ASP A 45 -2.45 -1.09 6.26
CA ASP A 45 -2.48 -2.37 6.97
C ASP A 45 -3.45 -3.37 6.31
N ASP A 46 -4.61 -2.91 5.85
CA ASP A 46 -5.56 -3.78 5.14
C ASP A 46 -4.97 -4.29 3.81
N ILE A 47 -4.23 -3.43 3.10
CA ILE A 47 -3.61 -3.81 1.83
C ILE A 47 -2.45 -4.78 2.05
N VAL A 48 -1.56 -4.50 3.01
CA VAL A 48 -0.47 -5.41 3.37
C VAL A 48 -1.03 -6.77 3.81
N ARG A 49 -2.10 -6.78 4.61
CA ARG A 49 -2.79 -8.01 5.02
C ARG A 49 -3.32 -8.79 3.83
N ARG A 50 -4.06 -8.14 2.91
CA ARG A 50 -4.57 -8.78 1.70
C ARG A 50 -3.46 -9.36 0.84
N PHE A 51 -2.34 -8.64 0.68
CA PHE A 51 -1.20 -9.17 -0.07
C PHE A 51 -0.60 -10.42 0.59
N ARG A 52 -0.48 -10.45 1.92
CA ARG A 52 -0.04 -11.65 2.64
C ARG A 52 -1.01 -12.81 2.49
N ASP A 53 -2.32 -12.55 2.57
CA ASP A 53 -3.34 -13.58 2.38
C ASP A 53 -3.33 -14.15 0.95
N LEU A 54 -3.09 -13.30 -0.06
CA LEU A 54 -2.91 -13.71 -1.45
C LEU A 54 -1.66 -14.58 -1.63
N ASP A 55 -0.53 -14.17 -1.04
CA ASP A 55 0.74 -14.91 -1.10
C ASP A 55 0.62 -16.28 -0.43
N ALA A 56 -0.08 -16.34 0.71
CA ALA A 56 -0.38 -17.59 1.40
C ALA A 56 -1.31 -18.52 0.61
N ARG A 57 -2.29 -17.98 -0.13
CA ARG A 57 -3.25 -18.77 -0.92
C ARG A 57 -2.69 -19.25 -2.26
N TRP A 58 -1.75 -18.52 -2.84
CA TRP A 58 -1.21 -18.82 -4.16
C TRP A 58 0.33 -18.74 -4.21
N PRO A 59 1.04 -19.60 -3.45
CA PRO A 59 2.50 -19.56 -3.36
C PRO A 59 3.22 -19.88 -4.70
N TRP A 60 2.48 -20.37 -5.70
CA TRP A 60 2.98 -20.85 -7.00
C TRP A 60 2.69 -19.89 -8.16
N MET A 61 1.99 -18.77 -7.95
CA MET A 61 1.76 -17.75 -8.99
C MET A 61 3.00 -16.90 -9.32
N TRP A 62 4.14 -17.22 -8.70
CA TRP A 62 5.40 -16.49 -8.83
C TRP A 62 6.47 -17.24 -9.65
N PHE A 63 6.09 -18.32 -10.34
CA PHE A 63 6.94 -19.06 -11.29
C PHE A 63 6.66 -18.66 -12.73
#